data_AF-A0A369T774-F1
#
_entry.id   AF-A0A369T774-F1
#
_cell.length_a   1.000
_cell.length_b   1.000
_cell.length_c   1.000
_cell.angle_alpha   90.00
_cell.angle_beta   90.00
_cell.angle_gamma   90.00
#
_symmetry.space_group_name_H-M   'P 1'
#
loop_
_entity.id
_entity.type
_entity.pdbx_description
1 polymer ?
#
loop_
_entity_poly.entity_id
_entity_poly.type
_entity_poly.pdbx_seq_one_letter_code
_entity_poly.pdbx_strand_id
1 'polypeptide(L)'
;MAGAVAFFDRTYDEALALTREARDYIGGQGASERRAMTPDAMLVASCEEMRLTARMTQVMAWLLVQRAVHAGEMTRSQAAAKEHRLSGQDACLSGPVAPEVELPARLNDLLSRSRNLYERVQRLDATLDG
;
A
#
# COMPACT_ATOMS: atom_id res chain seq x y z
N MET A 1 -12.75 -22.33 5.99
CA MET A 1 -12.32 -21.97 4.62
C MET A 1 -13.09 -20.76 4.07
N ALA A 2 -14.42 -20.68 4.17
CA ALA A 2 -15.20 -19.54 3.64
C ALA A 2 -14.86 -18.15 4.24
N GLY A 3 -14.52 -18.08 5.54
CA GLY A 3 -14.18 -16.82 6.20
C GLY A 3 -12.85 -16.20 5.76
N ALA A 4 -11.90 -17.01 5.29
CA ALA A 4 -10.61 -16.51 4.79
C ALA A 4 -10.74 -15.85 3.41
N VAL A 5 -11.58 -16.42 2.54
CA VAL A 5 -11.86 -15.88 1.19
C VAL A 5 -12.61 -14.54 1.30
N ALA A 6 -13.65 -14.45 2.13
CA ALA A 6 -14.39 -13.20 2.33
C ALA A 6 -13.56 -12.08 3.01
N PHE A 7 -12.52 -12.44 3.77
CA PHE A 7 -11.56 -11.46 4.31
C PHE A 7 -10.55 -11.01 3.25
N PHE A 8 -10.10 -11.94 2.40
CA PHE A 8 -9.24 -11.65 1.26
C PHE A 8 -9.92 -10.71 0.25
N ASP A 9 -11.15 -11.01 -0.15
CA ASP A 9 -11.92 -10.19 -1.11
C ASP A 9 -12.08 -8.74 -0.60
N ARG A 10 -12.41 -8.58 0.68
CA ARG A 10 -12.49 -7.25 1.32
C ARG A 10 -11.15 -6.52 1.32
N THR A 11 -10.04 -7.23 1.58
CA THR A 11 -8.70 -6.63 1.56
C THR A 11 -8.30 -6.22 0.15
N TYR A 12 -8.68 -7.01 -0.86
CA TYR A 12 -8.47 -6.68 -2.28
C TYR A 12 -9.23 -5.43 -2.70
N ASP A 13 -10.53 -5.36 -2.36
CA ASP A 13 -11.36 -4.20 -2.69
C ASP A 13 -10.84 -2.92 -2.01
N GLU A 14 -10.43 -3.02 -0.74
CA GLU A 14 -9.81 -1.91 -0.01
C GLU A 14 -8.50 -1.45 -0.66
N ALA A 15 -7.62 -2.38 -1.03
CA ALA A 15 -6.36 -2.06 -1.70
C ALA A 15 -6.57 -1.41 -3.07
N LEU A 16 -7.54 -1.91 -3.84
CA LEU A 16 -7.88 -1.36 -5.15
C LEU A 16 -8.51 0.04 -5.03
N ALA A 17 -9.40 0.25 -4.06
CA ALA A 17 -10.00 1.56 -3.77
C ALA A 17 -8.91 2.56 -3.38
N LEU A 18 -8.04 2.20 -2.42
CA LEU A 18 -6.98 3.08 -1.96
C LEU A 18 -5.95 3.39 -3.07
N THR A 19 -5.65 2.44 -3.94
CA THR A 19 -4.80 2.66 -5.12
C THR A 19 -5.41 3.68 -6.08
N ARG A 20 -6.74 3.65 -6.28
CA ARG A 20 -7.45 4.63 -7.11
C ARG A 20 -7.46 6.00 -6.46
N GLU A 21 -7.78 6.08 -5.17
CA GLU A 21 -7.74 7.33 -4.41
C GLU A 21 -6.35 7.99 -4.44
N ALA A 22 -5.29 7.20 -4.25
CA ALA A 22 -3.91 7.67 -4.33
C ALA A 22 -3.56 8.20 -5.74
N ARG A 23 -3.93 7.46 -6.79
CA ARG A 23 -3.75 7.89 -8.18
C ARG A 23 -4.47 9.22 -8.43
N ASP A 24 -5.71 9.34 -8.01
CA ASP A 24 -6.53 10.51 -8.26
C ASP A 24 -6.00 11.75 -7.52
N TYR A 25 -5.51 11.56 -6.29
CA TYR A 25 -4.84 12.59 -5.51
C TYR A 25 -3.59 13.11 -6.23
N ILE A 26 -2.67 12.20 -6.57
CA ILE A 26 -1.39 12.52 -7.24
C ILE A 26 -1.63 13.10 -8.65
N GLY A 27 -2.63 12.57 -9.37
CA GLY A 27 -2.92 12.91 -10.75
C GLY A 27 -3.66 14.23 -10.95
N GLY A 28 -4.16 14.88 -9.89
CA GLY A 28 -4.70 16.23 -10.02
C GLY A 28 -5.64 16.70 -8.92
N GLN A 29 -6.25 15.81 -8.13
CA GLN A 29 -7.14 16.26 -7.06
C GLN A 29 -6.39 16.92 -5.89
N GLY A 30 -5.07 16.73 -5.79
CA GLY A 30 -4.18 17.45 -4.87
C GLY A 30 -3.57 18.73 -5.46
N ALA A 31 -3.94 19.15 -6.67
CA ALA A 31 -3.26 20.26 -7.36
C ALA A 31 -3.41 21.60 -6.63
N SER A 32 -4.57 21.89 -6.04
CA SER A 32 -4.77 23.12 -5.25
C SER A 32 -3.94 23.13 -3.98
N GLU A 33 -3.86 21.99 -3.29
CA GLU A 33 -3.05 21.81 -2.09
C GLU A 33 -1.56 21.96 -2.42
N ARG A 34 -1.11 21.36 -3.53
CA ARG A 34 0.25 21.52 -4.05
C ARG A 34 0.64 22.96 -4.36
N ARG A 35 -0.26 23.77 -4.92
CA ARG A 35 0.03 25.19 -5.19
C ARG A 35 0.21 26.04 -3.93
N ALA A 36 -0.34 25.62 -2.80
CA ALA A 36 -0.23 26.33 -1.53
C ALA A 36 1.02 25.95 -0.73
N MET A 37 1.77 24.93 -1.16
CA MET A 37 2.94 24.42 -0.46
C MET A 37 4.21 25.20 -0.77
N THR A 38 5.13 25.25 0.21
CA THR A 38 6.50 25.69 -0.01
C THR A 38 7.27 24.66 -0.85
N PRO A 39 8.40 25.04 -1.49
CA PRO A 39 9.25 24.09 -2.21
C PRO A 39 9.66 22.87 -1.38
N ASP A 40 10.03 23.08 -0.12
CA ASP A 40 10.43 22.00 0.80
C ASP A 40 9.25 21.07 1.10
N ALA A 41 8.06 21.63 1.35
CA ALA A 41 6.85 20.83 1.57
C ALA A 41 6.45 20.03 0.31
N MET A 42 6.63 20.59 -0.89
CA MET A 42 6.40 19.85 -2.14
C MET A 42 7.38 18.68 -2.32
N LEU A 43 8.64 18.84 -1.92
CA LEU A 43 9.64 17.76 -1.98
C LEU A 43 9.24 16.63 -1.03
N VAL A 44 8.94 16.95 0.22
CA VAL A 44 8.51 15.97 1.23
C VAL A 44 7.23 15.26 0.78
N ALA A 45 6.23 16.02 0.31
CA ALA A 45 5.00 15.45 -0.23
C ALA A 45 5.29 14.47 -1.38
N SER A 46 6.21 14.80 -2.29
CA SER A 46 6.58 13.92 -3.40
C SER A 46 7.23 12.62 -2.92
N CYS A 47 8.12 12.69 -1.92
CA CYS A 47 8.70 11.49 -1.31
C CYS A 47 7.65 10.61 -0.65
N GLU A 48 6.69 11.21 0.06
CA GLU A 48 5.59 10.49 0.70
C GLU A 48 4.61 9.89 -0.32
N GLU A 49 4.31 10.60 -1.43
CA GLU A 49 3.51 10.09 -2.56
C GLU A 49 4.18 8.86 -3.21
N MET A 50 5.51 8.87 -3.36
CA MET A 50 6.27 7.70 -3.83
C MET A 50 6.18 6.53 -2.84
N ARG A 51 6.27 6.80 -1.53
CA ARG A 51 6.12 5.78 -0.49
C ARG A 51 4.72 5.18 -0.49
N LEU A 52 3.69 6.01 -0.61
CA LEU A 52 2.30 5.58 -0.78
C LEU A 52 2.15 4.64 -1.99
N THR A 53 2.70 5.05 -3.14
CA THR A 53 2.66 4.25 -4.38
C THR A 53 3.39 2.91 -4.23
N ALA A 54 4.56 2.90 -3.58
CA ALA A 54 5.31 1.69 -3.29
C ALA A 54 4.50 0.72 -2.41
N ARG A 55 3.88 1.20 -1.32
CA ARG A 55 3.02 0.37 -0.46
C ARG A 55 1.88 -0.26 -1.26
N MET A 56 1.18 0.53 -2.07
CA MET A 56 0.03 0.05 -2.85
C MET A 56 0.47 -0.99 -3.89
N THR A 57 1.60 -0.77 -4.55
CA THR A 57 2.15 -1.71 -5.52
C THR A 57 2.49 -3.06 -4.87
N GLN A 58 3.17 -3.03 -3.72
CA GLN A 58 3.55 -4.23 -2.97
C GLN A 58 2.34 -5.01 -2.47
N VAL A 59 1.36 -4.31 -1.89
CA VAL A 59 0.10 -4.90 -1.44
C VAL A 59 -0.66 -5.54 -2.60
N MET A 60 -0.81 -4.83 -3.73
CA MET A 60 -1.52 -5.35 -4.89
C MET A 60 -0.82 -6.57 -5.50
N ALA A 61 0.51 -6.55 -5.62
CA ALA A 61 1.29 -7.69 -6.12
C ALA A 61 1.06 -8.94 -5.26
N TRP A 62 1.16 -8.80 -3.93
CA TRP A 62 0.93 -9.89 -3.00
C TRP A 62 -0.51 -10.43 -3.08
N LEU A 63 -1.50 -9.54 -3.14
CA LEU A 63 -2.90 -9.95 -3.25
C LEU A 63 -3.19 -10.69 -4.56
N LEU A 64 -2.58 -10.29 -5.68
CA LEU A 64 -2.73 -11.01 -6.95
C LEU A 64 -2.18 -12.44 -6.90
N VAL A 65 -1.05 -12.65 -6.20
CA VAL A 65 -0.50 -13.98 -5.93
C VAL A 65 -1.52 -14.82 -5.15
N GLN A 66 -2.08 -14.29 -4.06
CA GLN A 66 -3.07 -15.03 -3.26
C GLN A 66 -4.34 -15.34 -4.06
N ARG A 67 -4.76 -14.44 -4.95
CA ARG A 67 -5.89 -14.68 -5.85
C ARG A 67 -5.63 -15.86 -6.78
N ALA A 68 -4.42 -15.96 -7.34
CA ALA A 68 -4.02 -17.08 -8.18
C ALA A 68 -4.01 -18.40 -7.38
N VAL A 69 -3.60 -18.38 -6.10
CA VAL A 69 -3.71 -19.55 -5.22
C VAL A 69 -5.17 -19.96 -5.01
N HIS A 70 -6.06 -19.01 -4.76
CA HIS A 70 -7.50 -19.28 -4.60
C HIS A 70 -8.17 -19.78 -5.87
N ALA A 71 -7.71 -19.32 -7.04
CA ALA A 71 -8.16 -19.80 -8.34
C ALA A 71 -7.61 -21.19 -8.70
N GLY A 72 -6.66 -21.74 -7.92
CA GLY A 72 -5.98 -23.00 -8.23
C GLY A 72 -4.92 -22.87 -9.33
N GLU A 73 -4.60 -21.65 -9.75
CA GLU A 73 -3.56 -21.33 -10.75
C GLU A 73 -2.15 -21.40 -10.16
N MET A 74 -2.02 -21.32 -8.84
CA MET A 74 -0.75 -21.36 -8.12
C MET A 74 -0.88 -22.21 -6.84
N THR A 75 0.15 -22.97 -6.49
CA THR A 75 0.17 -23.72 -5.22
C THR A 75 0.53 -22.80 -4.06
N ARG A 76 0.18 -23.21 -2.82
CA ARG A 76 0.62 -22.49 -1.61
C ARG A 76 2.15 -22.45 -1.47
N SER A 77 2.84 -23.53 -1.86
CA SER A 77 4.31 -23.57 -1.83
C SER A 77 4.95 -22.61 -2.82
N GLN A 78 4.35 -22.44 -4.01
CA GLN A 78 4.78 -21.42 -4.97
C GLN A 78 4.55 -20.01 -4.39
N ALA A 79 3.38 -19.72 -3.83
CA ALA A 79 3.11 -18.41 -3.22
C ALA A 79 4.02 -18.07 -2.01
N ALA A 80 4.57 -19.08 -1.33
CA ALA A 80 5.54 -18.89 -0.25
C ALA A 80 6.98 -18.63 -0.75
N ALA A 81 7.25 -18.76 -2.05
CA ALA A 81 8.55 -18.46 -2.63
C ALA A 81 8.89 -16.97 -2.48
N LYS A 82 10.19 -16.67 -2.28
CA LYS A 82 10.69 -15.35 -1.88
C LYS A 82 10.24 -14.22 -2.81
N GLU A 83 10.16 -14.48 -4.11
CA GLU A 83 9.72 -13.57 -5.16
C GLU A 83 8.23 -13.19 -5.09
N HIS A 84 7.42 -13.96 -4.36
CA HIS A 84 5.98 -13.77 -4.20
C HIS A 84 5.59 -13.24 -2.82
N ARG A 85 6.57 -13.11 -1.91
CA ARG A 85 6.38 -12.53 -0.57
C ARG A 85 6.29 -11.02 -0.63
N LEU A 86 5.64 -10.44 0.38
CA LEU A 86 5.57 -8.99 0.54
C LEU A 86 6.99 -8.41 0.71
N SER A 87 7.33 -7.37 -0.04
CA SER A 87 8.68 -6.78 -0.04
C SER A 87 8.65 -5.25 0.17
N GLY A 88 9.83 -4.67 0.40
CA GLY A 88 9.99 -3.22 0.53
C GLY A 88 9.67 -2.66 1.92
N GLN A 89 9.75 -3.49 2.96
CA GLN A 89 9.50 -3.13 4.37
C GLN A 89 10.29 -1.88 4.78
N ASP A 90 11.58 -1.81 4.43
CA ASP A 90 12.45 -0.68 4.79
C ASP A 90 11.90 0.64 4.26
N ALA A 91 11.46 0.69 3.00
CA ALA A 91 10.88 1.90 2.41
C ALA A 91 9.44 2.15 2.87
N CYS A 92 8.64 1.09 2.99
CA CYS A 92 7.20 1.17 3.24
C CYS A 92 6.87 1.50 4.71
N LEU A 93 7.67 1.04 5.67
CA LEU A 93 7.42 1.22 7.10
C LEU A 93 8.28 2.32 7.74
N SER A 94 9.21 2.90 6.97
CA SER A 94 9.97 4.08 7.35
C SER A 94 9.06 5.22 7.84
N GLY A 95 9.59 5.99 8.79
CA GLY A 95 8.94 7.21 9.28
C GLY A 95 8.92 8.33 8.23
N PRO A 96 8.18 9.43 8.49
CA PRO A 96 8.13 10.59 7.61
C PRO A 96 9.53 11.09 7.26
N VAL A 97 9.76 11.50 6.01
CA VAL A 97 11.08 12.01 5.58
C VAL A 97 11.50 13.26 6.38
N ALA A 98 10.53 14.13 6.69
CA ALA A 98 10.70 15.32 7.50
C ALA A 98 9.47 15.47 8.40
N PRO A 99 9.47 14.94 9.64
CA PRO A 99 8.30 14.93 10.53
C PRO A 99 7.82 16.33 10.96
N GLU A 100 8.67 17.34 10.85
CA GLU A 100 8.37 18.74 11.13
C GLU A 100 7.60 19.45 10.00
N VAL A 101 7.56 18.85 8.81
CA VAL A 101 6.88 19.42 7.64
C VAL A 101 5.41 19.01 7.65
N GLU A 102 4.54 20.01 7.71
CA GLU A 102 3.09 19.79 7.70
C GLU A 102 2.60 19.47 6.28
N LEU A 103 2.04 18.28 6.12
CA LEU A 103 1.47 17.81 4.86
C LEU A 103 -0.04 18.03 4.81
N PRO A 104 -0.64 18.14 3.61
CA PRO A 104 -2.09 18.23 3.46
C PRO A 104 -2.80 17.07 4.16
N ALA A 105 -3.91 17.37 4.83
CA ALA A 105 -4.68 16.39 5.61
C ALA A 105 -5.08 15.15 4.78
N ARG A 106 -5.42 15.34 3.50
CA ARG A 106 -5.75 14.25 2.58
C ARG A 106 -4.57 13.32 2.31
N LEU A 107 -3.37 13.86 2.12
CA LEU A 107 -2.16 13.03 1.96
C LEU A 107 -1.87 12.25 3.25
N ASN A 108 -1.99 12.90 4.42
CA ASN A 108 -1.82 12.23 5.71
C ASN A 108 -2.83 11.08 5.93
N ASP A 109 -4.09 11.25 5.52
CA ASP A 109 -5.09 10.17 5.55
C ASP A 109 -4.69 8.99 4.66
N LEU A 110 -4.30 9.25 3.40
CA LEU A 110 -3.84 8.23 2.46
C LEU A 110 -2.60 7.48 2.98
N LEU A 111 -1.63 8.20 3.57
CA LEU A 111 -0.43 7.61 4.17
C LEU A 111 -0.76 6.71 5.35
N SER A 112 -1.70 7.15 6.21
CA SER A 112 -2.11 6.38 7.39
C SER A 112 -2.86 5.11 6.99
N ARG A 113 -3.85 5.22 6.09
CA ARG A 113 -4.62 4.08 5.58
C ARG A 113 -3.73 3.09 4.84
N SER A 114 -2.81 3.58 3.99
CA SER A 114 -1.89 2.70 3.25
C SER A 114 -0.91 1.96 4.15
N ARG A 115 -0.42 2.61 5.20
CA ARG A 115 0.44 1.97 6.20
C ARG A 115 -0.30 0.86 6.94
N ASN A 116 -1.50 1.15 7.44
CA ASN A 116 -2.33 0.17 8.16
C ASN A 116 -2.64 -1.06 7.30
N LEU A 117 -2.97 -0.83 6.02
CA LEU A 117 -3.20 -1.89 5.05
C LEU A 117 -1.93 -2.72 4.82
N TYR A 118 -0.78 -2.07 4.60
CA TYR A 118 0.50 -2.75 4.39
C TYR A 118 0.89 -3.62 5.60
N GLU A 119 0.80 -3.09 6.83
CA GLU A 119 1.07 -3.85 8.06
C GLU A 119 0.12 -5.03 8.24
N ARG A 120 -1.15 -4.88 7.84
CA ARG A 120 -2.11 -5.99 7.87
C ARG A 120 -1.74 -7.07 6.87
N VAL A 121 -1.35 -6.70 5.64
CA VAL A 121 -0.87 -7.67 4.63
C VAL A 121 0.44 -8.32 5.06
N GLN A 122 1.35 -7.59 5.71
CA GLN A 122 2.57 -8.16 6.28
C GLN A 122 2.28 -9.27 7.29
N ARG A 123 1.28 -9.07 8.16
CA ARG A 123 0.84 -10.11 9.10
C ARG A 123 0.26 -11.32 8.39
N LEU A 124 -0.45 -11.14 7.27
CA LEU A 124 -0.97 -12.25 6.48
C LEU A 124 0.15 -12.99 5.73
N ASP A 125 1.11 -12.26 5.17
CA ASP A 125 2.29 -12.81 4.51
C ASP A 125 3.07 -13.73 5.46
N ALA A 126 3.29 -13.30 6.71
CA ALA A 126 3.96 -14.11 7.74
C ALA A 126 3.25 -15.44 8.07
N THR A 127 1.96 -15.59 7.72
CA THR A 127 1.26 -16.88 7.89
C THR A 127 1.65 -17.93 6.84
N LEU A 128 2.35 -17.52 5.77
CA LEU A 128 2.87 -18.41 4.73
C LEU A 128 4.18 -19.11 5.13
N ASP A 129 4.79 -18.72 6.26
CA ASP A 129 6.02 -19.34 6.79
C ASP A 129 5.76 -20.66 7.56
N GLY A 130 4.50 -21.10 7.63
CA GLY A 130 4.05 -22.30 8.34
C GLY A 130 3.92 -23.54 7.49
#